data_AF-A0A356ZWJ2-F1
#
_entry.id   AF-A0A356ZWJ2-F1
#
_cell.length_a   1.000
_cell.length_b   1.000
_cell.length_c   1.000
_cell.angle_alpha   90.00
_cell.angle_beta   90.00
_cell.angle_gamma   90.00
#
_symmetry.space_group_name_H-M   'P 1'
#
loop_
_entity.id
_entity.type
_entity.pdbx_description
1 polymer ?
#
loop_
_entity_poly.entity_id
_entity_poly.type
_entity_poly.pdbx_seq_one_letter_code
_entity_poly.pdbx_strand_id
1 'polypeptide(L)'
;MIKLTTLSISLGAILVLNGAFMALNGNQSTARAQTAPDACKPGMPDNKCFPQNLKPNPHPLPVPPVTTSIPQVSKVPAGPKFLPQFSALQQQYGQINVIRVGHTWLLVGYGQSVSGSTFPPPSTPGGPIVAVDRCHRATACLNPNSPHDASQFTVIPLPDPHTPVTLEGIPGNLAIIGDGAHYGPIILDMSNEHWYASQTHINQLAKKPQSFTPLVTHKPFKGIPLPSQST
;
A
#
# COMPACT_ATOMS: atom_id res chain seq x y z
N MET A 1 -7.73 56.90 -4.93
CA MET A 1 -8.11 56.73 -6.35
C MET A 1 -6.89 56.98 -7.23
N ILE A 2 -6.24 55.93 -7.70
CA ILE A 2 -5.32 55.97 -8.84
C ILE A 2 -5.62 54.71 -9.66
N LYS A 3 -6.13 54.92 -10.89
CA LYS A 3 -6.33 53.89 -11.91
C LYS A 3 -4.98 53.51 -12.49
N LEU A 4 -4.69 52.23 -12.64
CA LEU A 4 -3.66 51.77 -13.57
C LEU A 4 -4.20 50.63 -14.44
N THR A 5 -3.83 50.76 -15.70
CA THR A 5 -4.40 50.21 -16.93
C THR A 5 -4.04 48.76 -17.20
N THR A 6 -4.99 48.08 -17.84
CA THR A 6 -4.92 46.81 -18.58
C THR A 6 -3.68 46.67 -19.48
N LEU A 7 -3.10 45.46 -19.51
CA LEU A 7 -2.41 44.93 -20.68
C LEU A 7 -2.95 43.53 -21.00
N SER A 8 -3.66 43.43 -22.13
CA SER A 8 -4.08 42.18 -22.76
C SER A 8 -3.11 41.92 -23.92
N ILE A 9 -2.59 40.70 -24.03
CA ILE A 9 -2.02 40.19 -25.28
C ILE A 9 -2.66 38.84 -25.56
N SER A 10 -3.28 38.78 -26.73
CA SER A 10 -3.99 37.66 -27.33
C SER A 10 -3.17 37.10 -28.51
N LEU A 11 -3.53 35.89 -28.94
CA LEU A 11 -3.09 35.16 -30.16
C LEU A 11 -1.67 34.58 -30.10
N GLY A 12 -1.38 33.38 -30.62
CA GLY A 12 -2.14 32.41 -31.41
C GLY A 12 -1.26 31.16 -31.59
N ALA A 13 -1.83 29.97 -31.45
CA ALA A 13 -2.07 29.04 -32.56
C ALA A 13 -0.82 28.67 -33.39
N ILE A 14 -0.23 27.50 -33.11
CA ILE A 14 0.34 26.63 -34.16
C ILE A 14 -0.20 25.20 -33.97
N LEU A 15 -1.08 24.85 -34.91
CA LEU A 15 -1.55 23.53 -35.31
C LEU A 15 -0.58 23.02 -36.40
N VAL A 16 -0.09 21.77 -36.32
CA VAL A 16 0.11 20.82 -37.45
C VAL A 16 0.28 19.43 -36.81
N LEU A 17 -0.72 18.53 -36.80
CA LEU A 17 -1.19 17.61 -37.86
C LEU A 17 -0.30 16.38 -38.12
N ASN A 18 -1.02 15.25 -38.19
CA ASN A 18 -0.76 13.99 -38.89
C ASN A 18 -0.17 12.80 -38.11
N GLY A 19 -1.05 11.79 -37.98
CA GLY A 19 -0.69 10.43 -37.61
C GLY A 19 -1.88 9.49 -37.41
N ALA A 20 -2.98 9.65 -38.15
CA ALA A 20 -4.01 8.60 -38.24
C ALA A 20 -3.72 7.75 -39.48
N PHE A 21 -3.28 6.50 -39.29
CA PHE A 21 -3.54 5.42 -40.24
C PHE A 21 -3.71 4.10 -39.50
N MET A 22 -4.64 3.31 -40.02
CA MET A 22 -5.24 2.13 -39.42
C MET A 22 -4.33 0.90 -39.43
N ALA A 23 -4.55 -0.01 -38.48
CA ALA A 23 -4.39 -1.44 -38.71
C ALA A 23 -5.36 -2.24 -37.83
N LEU A 24 -6.61 -2.32 -38.29
CA LEU A 24 -7.41 -3.53 -38.12
C LEU A 24 -6.78 -4.59 -39.04
N ASN A 25 -6.04 -5.53 -38.46
CA ASN A 25 -6.11 -6.91 -38.90
C ASN A 25 -5.51 -7.80 -37.82
N GLY A 26 -6.33 -8.75 -37.39
CA GLY A 26 -5.88 -9.86 -36.58
C GLY A 26 -4.72 -10.55 -37.28
N ASN A 27 -3.65 -10.76 -36.52
CA ASN A 27 -2.82 -11.92 -36.72
C ASN A 27 -2.44 -12.42 -35.34
N GLN A 28 -3.13 -13.51 -35.00
CA GLN A 28 -2.58 -14.66 -34.32
C GLN A 28 -1.68 -14.32 -33.14
N SER A 29 -2.28 -14.39 -31.95
CA SER A 29 -1.62 -14.98 -30.80
C SER A 29 -0.93 -16.28 -31.21
N THR A 30 0.32 -16.20 -31.64
CA THR A 30 1.29 -17.24 -31.30
C THR A 30 1.57 -17.06 -29.82
N ALA A 31 0.62 -17.49 -29.00
CA ALA A 31 0.96 -18.10 -27.73
C ALA A 31 1.78 -19.34 -28.10
N ARG A 32 3.07 -19.12 -28.39
CA ARG A 32 4.07 -20.16 -28.23
C ARG A 32 4.10 -20.37 -26.73
N ALA A 33 3.20 -21.21 -26.25
CA ALA A 33 3.34 -21.85 -24.97
C ALA A 33 4.73 -22.48 -25.03
N GLN A 34 5.71 -21.81 -24.41
CA GLN A 34 6.88 -22.49 -23.91
C GLN A 34 6.35 -23.36 -22.78
N THR A 35 5.75 -24.48 -23.17
CA THR A 35 5.49 -25.60 -22.26
C THR A 35 6.84 -25.96 -21.67
N ALA A 36 6.90 -25.91 -20.35
CA ALA A 36 8.07 -26.18 -19.54
C ALA A 36 8.84 -27.41 -20.05
N PRO A 37 10.18 -27.37 -20.09
CA PRO A 37 11.00 -28.51 -20.50
C PRO A 37 10.88 -29.74 -19.58
N ASP A 38 10.15 -29.65 -18.46
CA ASP A 38 10.04 -30.71 -17.45
C ASP A 38 9.01 -31.82 -17.76
N ALA A 39 8.25 -31.72 -18.85
CA ALA A 39 7.19 -32.70 -19.15
C ALA A 39 7.65 -33.92 -19.97
N CYS A 40 8.86 -33.92 -20.52
CA CYS A 40 9.38 -35.03 -21.34
C CYS A 40 10.42 -35.85 -20.58
N LYS A 41 10.05 -37.08 -20.20
CA LYS A 41 10.98 -38.04 -19.60
C LYS A 41 11.83 -38.73 -20.68
N PRO A 42 13.10 -39.07 -20.41
CA PRO A 42 13.94 -39.83 -21.34
C PRO A 42 13.27 -41.15 -21.74
N GLY A 43 13.20 -41.43 -23.05
CA GLY A 43 12.59 -42.65 -23.62
C GLY A 43 11.14 -42.51 -24.11
N MET A 44 10.53 -41.32 -24.00
CA MET A 44 9.20 -41.07 -24.53
C MET A 44 9.27 -40.69 -26.03
N PRO A 45 8.47 -41.31 -26.92
CA PRO A 45 8.49 -40.95 -28.34
C PRO A 45 7.94 -39.53 -28.59
N ASP A 46 8.56 -38.79 -29.51
CA ASP A 46 8.33 -37.35 -29.75
C ASP A 46 6.86 -36.99 -29.99
N ASN A 47 6.11 -37.88 -30.64
CA ASN A 47 4.69 -37.68 -30.94
C ASN A 47 3.79 -37.70 -29.69
N LYS A 48 4.31 -38.15 -28.53
CA LYS A 48 3.64 -38.05 -27.22
C LYS A 48 4.10 -36.85 -26.41
N CYS A 49 5.30 -36.34 -26.67
CA CYS A 49 5.81 -35.11 -26.08
C CYS A 49 5.14 -33.86 -26.68
N PHE A 50 4.85 -33.91 -27.98
CA PHE A 50 4.20 -32.83 -28.71
C PHE A 50 3.02 -33.39 -29.52
N PRO A 51 1.82 -33.52 -28.93
CA PRO A 51 0.66 -33.96 -29.68
C PRO A 51 0.36 -32.96 -30.80
N GLN A 52 0.70 -33.32 -32.04
CA GLN A 52 0.62 -32.45 -33.21
C GLN A 52 -0.83 -32.18 -33.69
N ASN A 53 -1.85 -32.69 -32.97
CA ASN A 53 -3.26 -32.59 -33.35
C ASN A 53 -4.17 -32.35 -32.13
N LEU A 54 -3.84 -31.36 -31.31
CA LEU A 54 -4.84 -30.80 -30.39
C LEU A 54 -5.85 -30.00 -31.24
N LYS A 55 -7.00 -30.60 -31.54
CA LYS A 55 -8.15 -29.86 -32.11
C LYS A 55 -8.38 -28.60 -31.25
N PRO A 56 -8.60 -27.42 -31.84
CA PRO A 56 -8.94 -26.23 -31.09
C PRO A 56 -10.11 -26.56 -30.16
N ASN A 57 -9.91 -26.37 -28.86
CA ASN A 57 -11.00 -26.50 -27.90
C ASN A 57 -12.11 -25.54 -28.34
N PRO A 58 -13.34 -26.00 -28.65
CA PRO A 58 -14.42 -25.14 -29.12
C PRO A 58 -14.97 -24.23 -28.00
N HIS A 59 -14.55 -24.45 -26.76
CA HIS A 59 -14.88 -23.55 -25.67
C HIS A 59 -14.02 -22.28 -25.76
N PRO A 60 -14.63 -21.09 -25.66
CA PRO A 60 -13.88 -19.86 -25.48
C PRO A 60 -12.85 -20.08 -24.37
N LEU A 61 -11.59 -19.71 -24.63
CA LEU A 61 -10.59 -19.62 -23.58
C LEU A 61 -11.23 -18.87 -22.41
N PRO A 62 -11.09 -19.33 -21.16
CA PRO A 62 -11.53 -18.57 -20.01
C PRO A 62 -10.98 -17.16 -20.16
N VAL A 63 -11.85 -16.19 -20.42
CA VAL A 63 -11.44 -14.79 -20.44
C VAL A 63 -10.80 -14.58 -19.08
N PRO A 64 -9.50 -14.22 -19.01
CA PRO A 64 -8.87 -13.98 -17.72
C PRO A 64 -9.80 -13.01 -16.99
N PRO A 65 -10.22 -13.33 -15.75
CA PRO A 65 -11.15 -12.48 -15.04
C PRO A 65 -10.59 -11.07 -15.12
N VAL A 66 -11.42 -10.12 -15.59
CA VAL A 66 -11.07 -8.71 -15.61
C VAL A 66 -10.67 -8.40 -14.17
N THR A 67 -9.37 -8.35 -13.94
CA THR A 67 -8.82 -8.07 -12.62
C THR A 67 -9.18 -6.62 -12.45
N THR A 68 -10.22 -6.34 -11.68
CA THR A 68 -10.45 -4.99 -11.18
C THR A 68 -9.30 -4.72 -10.22
N SER A 69 -8.15 -4.34 -10.78
CA SER A 69 -6.95 -4.06 -10.03
C SER A 69 -7.25 -2.83 -9.20
N ILE A 70 -7.10 -2.96 -7.88
CA ILE A 70 -7.06 -1.79 -7.01
C ILE A 70 -5.90 -0.94 -7.53
N PRO A 71 -6.11 0.37 -7.79
CA PRO A 71 -5.03 1.22 -8.24
C PRO A 71 -3.84 1.10 -7.28
N GLN A 72 -2.69 0.73 -7.83
CA GLN A 72 -1.43 0.72 -7.09
C GLN A 72 -1.08 2.16 -6.76
N VAL A 73 -1.16 2.52 -5.48
CA VAL A 73 -0.75 3.86 -5.02
C VAL A 73 0.75 3.82 -4.77
N SER A 74 1.48 4.79 -5.32
CA SER A 74 2.91 4.93 -5.09
C SER A 74 3.18 5.13 -3.60
N LYS A 75 4.05 4.27 -3.05
CA LYS A 75 4.53 4.36 -1.66
C LYS A 75 5.83 5.15 -1.65
N VAL A 76 5.94 6.17 -0.81
CA VAL A 76 7.16 6.98 -0.67
C VAL A 76 7.68 6.83 0.75
N PRO A 77 8.87 6.23 0.98
CA PRO A 77 9.43 6.14 2.31
C PRO A 77 9.81 7.52 2.85
N ALA A 78 9.69 7.69 4.16
CA ALA A 78 10.18 8.87 4.85
C ALA A 78 11.71 8.97 4.76
N GLY A 79 12.22 10.19 4.65
CA GLY A 79 13.65 10.49 4.71
C GLY A 79 14.21 10.41 6.13
N PRO A 80 15.55 10.40 6.28
CA PRO A 80 16.21 10.19 7.58
C PRO A 80 15.94 11.29 8.62
N LYS A 81 15.52 12.49 8.19
CA LYS A 81 15.21 13.63 9.07
C LYS A 81 13.70 13.87 9.22
N PHE A 82 12.87 12.96 8.71
CA PHE A 82 11.42 13.13 8.69
C PHE A 82 10.83 13.21 10.10
N LEU A 83 11.28 12.38 11.03
CA LEU A 83 10.91 12.47 12.45
C LEU A 83 12.16 12.76 13.28
N PRO A 84 12.34 13.97 13.83
CA PRO A 84 13.47 14.28 14.70
C PRO A 84 13.60 13.34 15.92
N GLN A 85 12.46 12.85 16.41
CA GLN A 85 12.30 11.91 17.52
C GLN A 85 12.37 10.42 17.11
N PHE A 86 12.87 10.10 15.91
CA PHE A 86 12.86 8.73 15.38
C PHE A 86 13.49 7.70 16.33
N SER A 87 14.66 8.00 16.92
CA SER A 87 15.33 7.08 17.85
C SER A 87 14.54 6.85 19.14
N ALA A 88 13.91 7.90 19.71
CA ALA A 88 13.07 7.77 20.90
C ALA A 88 11.82 6.93 20.59
N LEU A 89 11.23 7.14 19.41
CA LEU A 89 10.11 6.31 18.96
C LEU A 89 10.55 4.85 18.76
N GLN A 90 11.72 4.58 18.19
CA GLN A 90 12.21 3.20 18.00
C GLN A 90 12.46 2.47 19.32
N GLN A 91 12.94 3.17 20.35
CA GLN A 91 13.09 2.60 21.69
C GLN A 91 11.73 2.22 22.30
N GLN A 92 10.71 3.07 22.08
CA GLN A 92 9.38 2.88 22.64
C GLN A 92 8.56 1.81 21.88
N TYR A 93 8.61 1.83 20.55
CA TYR A 93 7.70 1.09 19.67
C TYR A 93 8.41 0.08 18.75
N GLY A 94 9.72 -0.09 18.89
CA GLY A 94 10.50 -1.08 18.17
C GLY A 94 10.90 -0.64 16.77
N GLN A 95 10.93 -1.58 15.82
CA GLN A 95 11.13 -1.23 14.42
C GLN A 95 10.01 -0.30 13.96
N ILE A 96 10.37 0.81 13.30
CA ILE A 96 9.43 1.79 12.78
C ILE A 96 9.54 1.85 11.27
N ASN A 97 8.39 1.84 10.61
CA ASN A 97 8.25 2.08 9.19
C ASN A 97 7.35 3.30 8.97
N VAL A 98 7.81 4.26 8.17
CA VAL A 98 7.05 5.47 7.85
C VAL A 98 7.02 5.67 6.34
N ILE A 99 5.81 5.71 5.79
CA ILE A 99 5.58 5.72 4.35
C ILE A 99 4.40 6.63 4.01
N ARG A 100 4.50 7.32 2.89
CA ARG A 100 3.40 8.11 2.33
C ARG A 100 2.64 7.29 1.29
N VAL A 101 1.32 7.36 1.37
CA VAL A 101 0.36 6.81 0.43
C VAL A 101 -0.58 7.94 0.02
N GLY A 102 -0.41 8.45 -1.20
CA GLY A 102 -1.12 9.64 -1.65
C GLY A 102 -0.80 10.88 -0.79
N HIS A 103 -1.78 11.33 -0.01
CA HIS A 103 -1.68 12.49 0.90
C HIS A 103 -1.59 12.10 2.38
N THR A 104 -1.43 10.81 2.68
CA THR A 104 -1.40 10.31 4.06
C THR A 104 -0.05 9.68 4.34
N TRP A 105 0.60 10.09 5.42
CA TRP A 105 1.70 9.36 6.02
C TRP A 105 1.15 8.30 6.97
N LEU A 106 1.66 7.09 6.84
CA LEU A 106 1.41 5.98 7.74
C LEU A 106 2.70 5.67 8.48
N LEU A 107 2.63 5.67 9.81
CA LEU A 107 3.66 5.19 10.71
C LEU A 107 3.20 3.88 11.34
N VAL A 108 4.05 2.86 11.27
CA VAL A 108 3.85 1.57 11.94
C VAL A 108 5.05 1.30 12.82
N GLY A 109 4.85 1.21 14.12
CA GLY A 109 5.81 0.67 15.08
C GLY A 109 5.44 -0.78 15.41
N TYR A 110 6.39 -1.69 15.27
CA TYR A 110 6.12 -3.12 15.21
C TYR A 110 5.96 -3.75 16.61
N GLY A 111 6.33 -3.02 17.67
CA GLY A 111 6.24 -3.48 19.05
C GLY A 111 7.28 -4.52 19.44
N GLN A 112 8.22 -4.83 18.54
CA GLN A 112 9.37 -5.70 18.78
C GLN A 112 10.67 -4.90 18.76
N SER A 113 11.54 -5.15 19.74
CA SER A 113 12.85 -4.51 19.80
C SER A 113 13.64 -4.77 18.53
N VAL A 114 14.31 -3.73 18.02
CA VAL A 114 15.26 -3.84 16.90
C VAL A 114 16.52 -4.61 17.26
N SER A 115 16.75 -4.83 18.57
CA SER A 115 17.91 -5.54 19.10
C SER A 115 17.49 -6.60 20.11
N GLY A 116 18.05 -7.80 19.96
CA GLY A 116 17.84 -8.92 20.86
C GLY A 116 18.52 -10.17 20.33
N SER A 117 19.10 -10.98 21.22
CA SER A 117 19.67 -12.29 20.88
C SER A 117 18.62 -13.41 20.86
N THR A 118 17.36 -13.08 21.16
CA THR A 118 16.24 -14.02 21.26
C THR A 118 15.37 -13.94 20.01
N PHE A 119 14.83 -15.10 19.59
CA PHE A 119 13.85 -15.18 18.51
C PHE A 119 12.54 -15.77 19.06
N PRO A 120 11.42 -15.02 19.05
CA PRO A 120 11.29 -13.64 18.54
C PRO A 120 11.98 -12.60 19.45
N PRO A 121 12.30 -11.41 18.92
CA PRO A 121 12.79 -10.29 19.72
C PRO A 121 11.81 -9.94 20.85
N PRO A 122 12.29 -9.43 21.99
CA PRO A 122 11.40 -9.04 23.09
C PRO A 122 10.50 -7.87 22.68
N SER A 123 9.31 -7.81 23.28
CA SER A 123 8.38 -6.70 23.09
C SER A 123 8.96 -5.39 23.63
N THR A 124 8.66 -4.26 22.97
CA THR A 124 9.06 -2.93 23.45
C THR A 124 8.09 -2.39 24.52
N PRO A 125 8.53 -1.45 25.36
CA PRO A 125 7.71 -0.92 26.45
C PRO A 125 6.39 -0.28 26.00
N GLY A 126 6.38 0.35 24.81
CA GLY A 126 5.21 0.99 24.23
C GLY A 126 4.32 0.06 23.41
N GLY A 127 4.74 -1.18 23.16
CA GLY A 127 4.01 -2.11 22.30
C GLY A 127 3.96 -1.70 20.83
N PRO A 128 3.13 -2.37 20.01
CA PRO A 128 2.86 -1.98 18.62
C PRO A 128 2.08 -0.66 18.55
N ILE A 129 2.26 0.08 17.45
CA ILE A 129 1.51 1.30 17.20
C ILE A 129 1.26 1.50 15.71
N VAL A 130 0.09 2.03 15.37
CA VAL A 130 -0.23 2.50 14.02
C VAL A 130 -0.74 3.93 14.13
N ALA A 131 -0.17 4.82 13.33
CA ALA A 131 -0.54 6.22 13.34
C ALA A 131 -0.55 6.80 11.92
N VAL A 132 -1.42 7.77 11.69
CA VAL A 132 -1.59 8.43 10.39
C VAL A 132 -1.47 9.94 10.50
N ASP A 133 -0.83 10.57 9.52
CA ASP A 133 -0.80 12.03 9.38
C ASP A 133 -1.32 12.42 7.98
N ARG A 134 -2.31 13.31 7.93
CA ARG A 134 -3.03 13.67 6.70
C ARG A 134 -2.62 15.06 6.22
N CYS A 135 -1.90 15.11 5.12
CA CYS A 135 -1.45 16.34 4.50
C CYS A 135 -2.57 17.04 3.73
N HIS A 136 -2.96 18.23 4.17
CA HIS A 136 -3.89 19.10 3.45
C HIS A 136 -3.17 19.85 2.33
N ARG A 137 -2.85 19.18 1.22
CA ARG A 137 -2.23 19.71 -0.03
C ARG A 137 -0.94 20.54 0.13
N ALA A 138 -0.44 20.76 1.34
CA ALA A 138 0.78 21.49 1.61
C ALA A 138 1.99 20.71 1.08
N THR A 139 2.76 21.34 0.21
CA THR A 139 3.93 20.72 -0.45
C THR A 139 5.00 20.28 0.55
N ALA A 140 5.19 21.04 1.65
CA ALA A 140 6.11 20.66 2.72
C ALA A 140 5.68 19.36 3.41
N CYS A 141 4.40 19.21 3.74
CA CYS A 141 3.88 17.99 4.38
C CYS A 141 4.04 16.75 3.49
N LEU A 142 3.93 16.89 2.17
CA LEU A 142 4.10 15.75 1.24
C LEU A 142 5.56 15.41 0.95
N ASN A 143 6.51 16.23 1.39
CA ASN A 143 7.93 16.05 1.12
C ASN A 143 8.53 15.03 2.10
N PRO A 144 9.09 13.91 1.62
CA PRO A 144 9.70 12.89 2.49
C PRO A 144 10.88 13.39 3.33
N ASN A 145 11.47 14.53 2.97
CA ASN A 145 12.61 15.11 3.68
C ASN A 145 12.23 16.31 4.55
N SER A 146 10.97 16.74 4.54
CA SER A 146 10.51 17.78 5.45
C SER A 146 10.36 17.18 6.86
N PRO A 147 10.76 17.89 7.92
CA PRO A 147 10.46 17.47 9.29
C PRO A 147 8.95 17.42 9.55
N HIS A 148 8.52 16.37 10.23
CA HIS A 148 7.20 16.17 10.81
C HIS A 148 7.35 15.98 12.33
N ASP A 149 6.34 16.46 13.06
CA ASP A 149 6.26 16.25 14.49
C ASP A 149 5.33 15.05 14.79
N ALA A 150 5.75 14.20 15.72
CA ALA A 150 4.97 13.09 16.26
C ALA A 150 3.61 13.56 16.82
N SER A 151 3.52 14.82 17.26
CA SER A 151 2.27 15.45 17.70
C SER A 151 1.20 15.57 16.61
N GLN A 152 1.59 15.62 15.33
CA GLN A 152 0.66 15.79 14.20
C GLN A 152 -0.05 14.49 13.81
N PHE A 153 0.56 13.36 14.13
CA PHE A 153 0.00 12.04 13.86
C PHE A 153 -1.24 11.79 14.71
N THR A 154 -2.24 11.16 14.11
CA THR A 154 -3.35 10.52 14.81
C THR A 154 -3.00 9.07 15.03
N VAL A 155 -2.91 8.62 16.28
CA VAL A 155 -2.77 7.21 16.62
C VAL A 155 -4.12 6.52 16.40
N ILE A 156 -4.12 5.42 15.66
CA ILE A 156 -5.29 4.57 15.45
C ILE A 156 -5.09 3.32 16.31
N PRO A 157 -5.79 3.21 17.45
CA PRO A 157 -5.59 2.08 18.37
C PRO A 157 -5.84 0.76 17.68
N LEU A 158 -4.90 -0.17 17.84
CA LEU A 158 -5.03 -1.54 17.36
C LEU A 158 -6.18 -2.26 18.09
N PRO A 159 -6.86 -3.22 17.44
CA PRO A 159 -7.80 -4.13 18.12
C PRO A 159 -7.14 -4.92 19.25
N ASP A 160 -5.89 -5.34 19.07
CA ASP A 160 -5.05 -5.93 20.11
C ASP A 160 -3.77 -5.10 20.28
N PRO A 161 -3.61 -4.36 21.40
CA PRO A 161 -2.42 -3.53 21.65
C PRO A 161 -1.24 -4.32 22.23
N HIS A 162 -1.36 -5.63 22.46
CA HIS A 162 -0.31 -6.43 23.11
C HIS A 162 0.47 -7.32 22.14
N THR A 163 -0.05 -7.52 20.94
CA THR A 163 0.54 -8.41 19.95
C THR A 163 1.39 -7.62 18.94
N PRO A 164 2.68 -7.95 18.77
CA PRO A 164 3.51 -7.32 17.75
C PRO A 164 2.90 -7.38 16.35
N VAL A 165 3.11 -6.31 15.59
CA VAL A 165 2.50 -6.14 14.28
C VAL A 165 3.53 -6.03 13.17
N THR A 166 3.11 -6.33 11.94
CA THR A 166 3.92 -6.14 10.74
C THR A 166 3.09 -5.52 9.63
N LEU A 167 3.66 -4.62 8.84
CA LEU A 167 3.02 -4.11 7.64
C LEU A 167 3.22 -5.09 6.47
N GLU A 168 2.15 -5.77 6.05
CA GLU A 168 2.20 -6.77 4.98
C GLU A 168 2.00 -6.17 3.59
N GLY A 169 1.11 -5.17 3.47
CA GLY A 169 0.70 -4.66 2.18
C GLY A 169 -0.11 -3.38 2.26
N ILE A 170 -0.19 -2.65 1.14
CA ILE A 170 -1.04 -1.46 1.03
C ILE A 170 -1.70 -1.39 -0.35
N PRO A 171 -2.83 -2.10 -0.55
CA PRO A 171 -3.64 -1.93 -1.75
C PRO A 171 -4.51 -0.66 -1.64
N GLY A 172 -4.29 0.32 -2.49
CA GLY A 172 -5.04 1.58 -2.46
C GLY A 172 -4.74 2.38 -1.19
N ASN A 173 -5.79 2.73 -0.43
CA ASN A 173 -5.70 3.38 0.89
C ASN A 173 -5.86 2.41 2.07
N LEU A 174 -5.80 1.11 1.81
CA LEU A 174 -5.95 0.08 2.84
C LEU A 174 -4.57 -0.38 3.28
N ALA A 175 -4.23 -0.34 4.57
CA ALA A 175 -3.01 -0.93 5.11
C ALA A 175 -3.34 -2.29 5.72
N ILE A 176 -2.67 -3.33 5.25
CA ILE A 176 -2.79 -4.69 5.77
C ILE A 176 -1.71 -4.88 6.83
N ILE A 177 -2.15 -5.09 8.06
CA ILE A 177 -1.30 -5.26 9.23
C ILE A 177 -1.43 -6.71 9.70
N GLY A 178 -0.34 -7.47 9.64
CA GLY A 178 -0.26 -8.79 10.23
C GLY A 178 -0.21 -8.68 11.74
N ASP A 179 -1.23 -9.20 12.41
CA ASP A 179 -1.41 -9.17 13.88
C ASP A 179 -1.07 -10.53 14.51
N GLY A 180 0.19 -10.94 14.33
CA GLY A 180 0.73 -12.16 14.93
C GLY A 180 -0.16 -13.41 14.80
N ALA A 181 -0.15 -14.26 15.84
CA ALA A 181 -0.80 -15.56 15.84
C ALA A 181 -2.32 -15.54 16.16
N HIS A 182 -2.91 -14.38 16.47
CA HIS A 182 -4.22 -14.32 17.14
C HIS A 182 -5.39 -13.97 16.22
N TYR A 183 -5.24 -12.99 15.33
CA TYR A 183 -6.36 -12.48 14.51
C TYR A 183 -6.18 -12.65 13.00
N GLY A 184 -5.02 -13.18 12.58
CA GLY A 184 -4.59 -13.05 11.19
C GLY A 184 -4.40 -11.58 10.81
N PRO A 185 -4.21 -11.25 9.52
CA PRO A 185 -4.08 -9.86 9.14
C PRO A 185 -5.37 -9.07 9.47
N ILE A 186 -5.21 -7.80 9.80
CA ILE A 186 -6.28 -6.81 9.94
C ILE A 186 -6.03 -5.70 8.94
N ILE A 187 -7.10 -5.02 8.53
CA ILE A 187 -7.05 -4.02 7.47
C ILE A 187 -7.46 -2.67 8.04
N LEU A 188 -6.56 -1.69 8.00
CA LEU A 188 -6.87 -0.29 8.29
C LEU A 188 -7.27 0.41 6.99
N ASP A 189 -8.47 0.98 6.92
CA ASP A 189 -8.77 1.98 5.90
C ASP A 189 -8.29 3.35 6.38
N MET A 190 -7.19 3.84 5.80
CA MET A 190 -6.59 5.12 6.18
C MET A 190 -7.50 6.32 5.90
N SER A 191 -8.54 6.16 5.08
CA SER A 191 -9.47 7.23 4.69
C SER A 191 -10.52 7.51 5.76
N ASN A 192 -10.93 6.48 6.52
CA ASN A 192 -11.91 6.60 7.60
C ASN A 192 -11.37 6.20 8.98
N GLU A 193 -10.11 5.72 9.06
CA GLU A 193 -9.41 5.35 10.28
C GLU A 193 -10.06 4.19 11.05
N HIS A 194 -10.76 3.30 10.33
CA HIS A 194 -11.38 2.11 10.87
C HIS A 194 -10.62 0.83 10.53
N TRP A 195 -10.67 -0.12 11.45
CA TRP A 195 -10.14 -1.47 11.28
C TRP A 195 -11.22 -2.43 10.77
N TYR A 196 -10.81 -3.38 9.93
CA TYR A 196 -11.64 -4.43 9.38
C TYR A 196 -10.90 -5.78 9.46
N ALA A 197 -11.63 -6.88 9.58
CA ALA A 197 -11.05 -8.22 9.58
C ALA A 197 -10.49 -8.61 8.20
N SER A 198 -9.41 -9.38 8.13
CA SER A 198 -8.79 -9.84 6.86
C SER A 198 -9.69 -10.63 5.93
N GLN A 199 -10.70 -11.34 6.46
CA GLN A 199 -11.66 -12.09 5.64
C GLN A 199 -12.51 -11.18 4.73
N THR A 200 -12.41 -9.87 4.93
CA THR A 200 -13.06 -8.86 4.09
C THR A 200 -12.51 -8.89 2.66
N HIS A 201 -13.40 -8.90 1.67
CA HIS A 201 -13.03 -8.75 0.26
C HIS A 201 -12.37 -7.37 0.02
N ILE A 202 -11.04 -7.30 0.00
CA ILE A 202 -10.23 -6.07 -0.12
C ILE A 202 -10.73 -5.17 -1.28
N ASN A 203 -11.05 -5.75 -2.43
CA ASN A 203 -11.56 -5.02 -3.60
C ASN A 203 -12.93 -4.35 -3.34
N GLN A 204 -13.78 -4.96 -2.51
CA GLN A 204 -15.07 -4.40 -2.14
C GLN A 204 -14.91 -3.37 -1.03
N LEU A 205 -14.07 -3.64 -0.03
CA LEU A 205 -13.74 -2.70 1.04
C LEU A 205 -13.17 -1.39 0.48
N ALA A 206 -12.25 -1.47 -0.48
CA ALA A 206 -11.67 -0.31 -1.16
C ALA A 206 -12.71 0.54 -1.92
N LYS A 207 -13.87 -0.02 -2.28
CA LYS A 207 -14.92 0.66 -3.04
C LYS A 207 -16.08 1.14 -2.15
N LYS A 208 -16.42 0.40 -1.10
CA LYS A 208 -17.60 0.62 -0.24
C LYS A 208 -17.28 0.25 1.20
N PRO A 209 -16.41 1.01 1.90
CA PRO A 209 -16.02 0.70 3.27
C PRO A 209 -17.20 0.70 4.26
N GLN A 210 -18.24 1.49 3.98
CA GLN A 210 -19.48 1.55 4.76
C GLN A 210 -20.33 0.27 4.70
N SER A 211 -20.05 -0.65 3.77
CA SER A 211 -20.76 -1.93 3.66
C SER A 211 -20.20 -3.00 4.61
N PHE A 212 -19.14 -2.68 5.37
CA PHE A 212 -18.50 -3.58 6.31
C PHE A 212 -18.61 -3.02 7.72
N THR A 213 -18.76 -3.92 8.69
CA THR A 213 -18.75 -3.55 10.11
C THR A 213 -17.31 -3.37 10.58
N PRO A 214 -16.92 -2.19 11.10
CA PRO A 214 -15.61 -1.99 11.69
C PRO A 214 -15.39 -2.89 12.91
N LEU A 215 -14.14 -3.28 13.15
CA LEU A 215 -13.73 -3.85 14.42
C LEU A 215 -13.85 -2.81 15.52
N VAL A 216 -14.25 -3.24 16.72
CA VAL A 216 -14.38 -2.36 17.88
C VAL A 216 -12.99 -2.08 18.43
N THR A 217 -12.60 -0.81 18.44
CA THR A 217 -11.34 -0.34 19.02
C THR A 217 -11.55 0.93 19.85
N HIS A 218 -10.52 1.34 20.60
CA HIS A 218 -10.51 2.66 21.22
C HIS A 218 -10.53 3.77 20.16
N LYS A 219 -11.06 4.94 20.54
CA LYS A 219 -11.12 6.09 19.62
C LYS A 219 -9.71 6.56 19.23
N PRO A 220 -9.50 6.94 17.96
CA PRO A 220 -8.27 7.61 17.54
C PRO A 220 -7.97 8.85 18.38
N PHE A 221 -6.70 9.10 18.64
CA PHE A 221 -6.24 10.25 19.41
C PHE A 221 -5.02 10.92 18.77
N LYS A 222 -4.83 12.21 19.04
CA LYS A 222 -3.72 12.99 18.46
C LYS A 222 -2.45 12.87 19.29
N GLY A 223 -1.33 12.83 18.58
CA GLY A 223 0.02 12.75 19.11
C GLY A 223 0.45 11.32 19.43
N ILE A 224 1.60 10.92 18.89
CA ILE A 224 2.26 9.68 19.30
C ILE A 224 2.90 9.91 20.68
N PRO A 225 2.58 9.10 21.69
CA PRO A 225 3.23 9.21 23.00
C PRO A 225 4.74 9.01 22.87
N LEU A 226 5.51 9.92 23.45
CA LEU A 226 6.94 9.75 23.59
C LEU A 226 7.24 9.20 24.99
N PRO A 227 8.30 8.39 25.16
CA PRO A 227 8.73 8.01 26.49
C PRO A 227 8.94 9.29 27.31
N SER A 228 8.23 9.39 28.44
CA SER A 228 8.45 10.46 29.40
C SER A 228 9.92 10.43 29.78
N GLN A 229 10.67 11.50 29.47
CA GLN A 229 12.03 11.63 29.95
C GLN A 229 11.94 11.61 31.48
N SER A 230 12.32 10.48 32.08
CA SER A 230 12.56 10.41 33.52
C SER A 230 13.64 11.44 33.80
N THR A 231 13.22 12.56 34.39
CA THR A 231 14.10 13.59 34.93
C THR A 231 14.60 13.15 36.29
#